data_AF-U9WEF5-F1
#
_entry.id   AF-U9WEF5-F1
#
_cell.length_a   1.000
_cell.length_b   1.000
_cell.length_c   1.000
_cell.angle_alpha   90.00
_cell.angle_beta   90.00
_cell.angle_gamma   90.00
#
_symmetry.space_group_name_H-M   'P 1'
#
loop_
_entity.id
_entity.type
_entity.pdbx_description
1 polymer ?
#
loop_
_entity_poly.entity_id
_entity_poly.type
_entity_poly.pdbx_seq_one_letter_code
_entity_poly.pdbx_strand_id
1 'polypeptide(L)'
;MDLTMNLAEETKRLIQGSHDIRLQIHEQGKRLAHLQKGEAIAVARFNSIIAVDKALTNADKRKAALTELKASDEEYLAIEAEMDTIRNEIELLQIQLQFNSDMIKLNRALINAQQ
;
A
#
# COMPACT_ATOMS: atom_id res chain seq x y z
N MET A 1 42.12 0.03 0.25
CA MET A 1 40.97 -0.43 1.08
C MET A 1 40.79 -1.91 0.77
N ASP A 2 40.87 -2.79 1.77
CA ASP A 2 40.77 -4.24 1.57
C ASP A 2 39.37 -4.63 1.06
N LEU A 3 39.29 -5.57 0.12
CA LEU A 3 38.04 -6.05 -0.49
C LEU A 3 37.07 -6.59 0.57
N THR A 4 37.60 -7.30 1.57
CA THR A 4 36.84 -7.79 2.72
C THR A 4 36.18 -6.67 3.50
N MET A 5 36.89 -5.55 3.70
CA MET A 5 36.39 -4.38 4.42
C MET A 5 35.28 -3.66 3.64
N ASN A 6 35.40 -3.60 2.31
CA ASN A 6 34.38 -3.02 1.43
C ASN A 6 33.09 -3.85 1.44
N LEU A 7 33.20 -5.19 1.33
CA LEU A 7 32.05 -6.09 1.39
C LEU A 7 31.33 -6.04 2.75
N ALA A 8 32.08 -5.92 3.85
CA ALA A 8 31.52 -5.81 5.19
C ALA A 8 30.75 -4.49 5.38
N GLU A 9 31.29 -3.38 4.88
CA GLU A 9 30.63 -2.07 4.94
C GLU A 9 29.35 -2.05 4.09
N GLU A 10 29.40 -2.60 2.88
CA GLU A 10 28.23 -2.70 2.01
C GLU A 10 27.15 -3.60 2.63
N THR A 11 27.54 -4.72 3.24
CA THR A 11 26.59 -5.59 3.98
C THR A 11 25.87 -4.81 5.09
N LYS A 12 26.60 -3.97 5.83
CA LYS A 12 26.01 -3.14 6.89
C LYS A 12 25.03 -2.12 6.31
N ARG A 13 25.36 -1.48 5.18
CA ARG A 13 24.46 -0.54 4.48
C ARG A 13 23.18 -1.23 4.00
N LEU A 14 23.31 -2.41 3.40
CA LEU A 14 22.16 -3.20 2.94
C LEU A 14 21.25 -3.65 4.09
N ILE A 15 21.81 -4.00 5.24
CA ILE A 15 21.03 -4.34 6.45
C ILE A 15 20.21 -3.14 6.92
N GLN A 16 20.82 -1.95 6.96
CA GLN A 16 20.11 -0.73 7.34
C GLN A 16 19.02 -0.39 6.31
N GLY A 17 19.33 -0.41 5.01
CA GLY A 17 18.33 -0.17 3.96
C GLY A 17 17.17 -1.16 4.01
N SER A 18 17.44 -2.43 4.33
CA SER A 18 16.41 -3.45 4.55
C SER A 18 15.55 -3.20 5.79
N HIS A 19 16.09 -2.54 6.81
CA HIS A 19 15.30 -2.10 7.96
C HIS A 19 14.35 -0.97 7.56
N ASP A 20 14.84 0.04 6.85
CA ASP A 20 14.05 1.20 6.43
C ASP A 20 12.92 0.79 5.47
N ILE A 21 13.19 -0.10 4.52
CA ILE A 21 12.16 -0.66 3.62
C ILE A 21 11.06 -1.38 4.41
N ARG A 22 11.41 -2.15 5.44
CA ARG A 22 10.40 -2.84 6.28
C ARG A 22 9.52 -1.84 7.03
N LEU A 23 10.08 -0.72 7.48
CA LEU A 23 9.30 0.36 8.10
C LEU A 23 8.34 0.98 7.09
N GLN A 24 8.79 1.27 5.86
CA GLN A 24 7.94 1.81 4.80
C GLN A 24 6.79 0.85 4.45
N ILE A 25 7.06 -0.45 4.30
CA ILE A 25 6.03 -1.47 4.06
C ILE A 25 4.99 -1.45 5.19
N HIS A 26 5.44 -1.34 6.45
CA HIS A 26 4.54 -1.31 7.61
C HIS A 26 3.66 -0.05 7.63
N GLU A 27 4.22 1.12 7.32
CA GLU A 27 3.49 2.37 7.24
C GLU A 27 2.45 2.36 6.12
N GLN A 28 2.83 1.86 4.94
CA GLN A 28 1.92 1.69 3.81
C GLN A 28 0.82 0.67 4.12
N GLY A 29 1.15 -0.43 4.81
CA GLY A 29 0.17 -1.41 5.29
C GLY A 29 -0.87 -0.79 6.23
N LYS A 30 -0.47 0.16 7.10
CA LYS A 30 -1.42 0.92 7.92
C LYS A 30 -2.33 1.81 7.08
N ARG A 31 -1.78 2.55 6.11
CA ARG A 31 -2.59 3.38 5.19
C ARG A 31 -3.61 2.52 4.42
N LEU A 32 -3.19 1.37 3.91
CA LEU A 32 -4.07 0.43 3.22
C LEU A 32 -5.24 -0.03 4.11
N ALA A 33 -4.95 -0.38 5.37
CA ALA A 33 -5.98 -0.76 6.34
C ALA A 33 -6.95 0.40 6.69
N HIS A 34 -6.49 1.65 6.65
CA HIS A 34 -7.35 2.81 6.82
C HIS A 34 -8.27 3.03 5.60
N LEU A 35 -7.73 2.91 4.38
CA LEU A 35 -8.50 3.04 3.14
C LEU A 35 -9.56 1.95 3.01
N GLN A 36 -9.25 0.70 3.39
CA GLN A 36 -10.23 -0.40 3.44
C GLN A 36 -11.44 -0.10 4.34
N LYS A 37 -11.22 0.63 5.45
CA LYS A 37 -12.34 1.09 6.28
C LYS A 37 -13.15 2.17 5.58
N GLY A 38 -12.50 3.09 4.88
CA GLY A 38 -13.16 4.11 4.05
C GLY A 38 -14.00 3.48 2.94
N GLU A 39 -13.45 2.49 2.24
CA GLU A 39 -14.14 1.71 1.21
C GLU A 39 -15.44 1.10 1.76
N ALA A 40 -15.36 0.41 2.91
CA ALA A 40 -16.54 -0.18 3.54
C ALA A 40 -17.61 0.85 3.92
N ILE A 41 -17.20 2.06 4.35
CA ILE A 41 -18.11 3.16 4.65
C ILE A 41 -18.77 3.69 3.38
N ALA A 42 -18.01 3.90 2.30
CA ALA A 42 -18.53 4.35 1.02
C ALA A 42 -19.56 3.36 0.45
N VAL A 43 -19.25 2.06 0.48
CA VAL A 43 -20.17 0.99 0.06
C VAL A 43 -21.44 0.98 0.93
N ALA A 44 -21.31 1.13 2.25
CA ALA A 44 -22.47 1.20 3.15
C ALA A 44 -23.35 2.42 2.86
N ARG A 45 -22.74 3.59 2.61
CA ARG A 45 -23.46 4.83 2.25
C ARG A 45 -24.21 4.66 0.92
N PHE A 46 -23.53 4.15 -0.11
CA PHE A 46 -24.12 3.87 -1.42
C PHE A 46 -25.38 2.99 -1.31
N ASN A 47 -25.27 1.87 -0.59
CA ASN A 47 -26.40 0.95 -0.37
C ASN A 47 -27.55 1.60 0.40
N SER A 48 -27.25 2.45 1.39
CA SER A 48 -28.26 3.20 2.14
C SER A 48 -29.04 4.17 1.24
N ILE A 49 -28.35 4.87 0.34
CA ILE A 49 -28.98 5.83 -0.59
C ILE A 49 -29.92 5.09 -1.55
N ILE A 50 -29.50 3.96 -2.13
CA ILE A 50 -30.36 3.13 -3.00
C ILE A 50 -31.62 2.66 -2.27
N ALA A 51 -31.48 2.23 -1.01
CA ALA A 51 -32.62 1.77 -0.22
C ALA A 51 -33.65 2.89 0.00
N VAL A 52 -33.18 4.12 0.28
CA VAL A 52 -34.04 5.29 0.47
C VAL A 52 -34.65 5.77 -0.84
N ASP A 53 -33.88 5.82 -1.94
CA ASP A 53 -34.33 6.34 -3.23
C ASP A 53 -35.56 5.60 -3.77
N LYS A 54 -35.61 4.27 -3.61
CA LYS A 54 -36.76 3.43 -3.99
C LYS A 54 -38.07 3.85 -3.31
N ALA A 55 -38.00 4.44 -2.12
CA ALA A 55 -39.16 4.90 -1.36
C ALA A 55 -39.54 6.35 -1.68
N LEU A 56 -38.70 7.12 -2.38
CA LEU A 56 -38.97 8.52 -2.69
C LEU A 56 -40.02 8.64 -3.80
N THR A 57 -41.07 9.40 -3.57
CA THR A 57 -42.11 9.73 -4.57
C THR A 57 -41.93 11.10 -5.20
N ASN A 58 -41.07 11.95 -4.62
CA ASN A 58 -40.80 13.31 -5.07
C ASN A 58 -39.56 13.35 -5.99
N ALA A 59 -39.70 13.99 -7.16
CA ALA A 59 -38.66 14.06 -8.18
C ALA A 59 -37.39 14.83 -7.73
N ASP A 60 -37.54 15.92 -6.98
CA ASP A 60 -36.40 16.70 -6.48
C ASP A 60 -35.59 15.90 -5.46
N LYS A 61 -36.27 15.13 -4.61
CA LYS A 61 -35.60 14.24 -3.64
C LYS A 61 -34.85 13.11 -4.34
N ARG A 62 -35.42 12.51 -5.38
CA ARG A 62 -34.72 11.50 -6.21
C ARG A 62 -33.50 12.09 -6.90
N LYS A 63 -33.61 13.32 -7.42
CA LYS A 63 -32.48 14.02 -8.03
C LYS A 63 -31.36 14.28 -7.03
N ALA A 64 -31.69 14.69 -5.81
CA ALA A 64 -30.70 14.86 -4.73
C ALA A 64 -30.04 13.53 -4.36
N ALA A 65 -30.82 12.45 -4.19
CA ALA A 65 -30.29 11.12 -3.90
C ALA A 65 -29.36 10.60 -5.01
N LEU A 66 -29.70 10.82 -6.28
CA LEU A 66 -28.84 10.46 -7.42
C LEU A 66 -27.50 11.22 -7.41
N THR A 67 -27.50 12.50 -7.04
CA THR A 67 -26.28 13.30 -6.90
C THR A 67 -25.39 12.74 -5.78
N GLU A 68 -25.99 12.42 -4.63
CA GLU A 68 -25.27 11.83 -3.50
C GLU A 68 -24.72 10.43 -3.83
N LEU A 69 -25.49 9.63 -4.57
CA LEU A 69 -25.08 8.31 -5.05
C LEU A 69 -23.82 8.41 -5.93
N LYS A 70 -23.82 9.33 -6.89
CA LYS A 70 -22.67 9.57 -7.78
C LYS A 70 -21.44 10.01 -7.00
N ALA A 71 -21.60 10.93 -6.05
CA ALA A 71 -20.50 11.37 -5.20
C ALA A 71 -19.91 10.22 -4.37
N SER A 72 -20.75 9.33 -3.85
CA SER A 72 -20.32 8.14 -3.10
C SER A 72 -19.59 7.12 -3.99
N ASP A 73 -19.99 6.98 -5.25
CA ASP A 73 -19.36 6.10 -6.23
C ASP A 73 -17.99 6.66 -6.68
N GLU A 74 -17.90 7.98 -6.89
CA GLU A 74 -16.64 8.67 -7.16
C GLU A 74 -15.65 8.56 -5.97
N GLU A 75 -16.13 8.69 -4.74
CA GLU A 75 -15.33 8.47 -3.52
C GLU A 75 -14.81 7.02 -3.45
N TYR A 76 -15.66 6.03 -3.77
CA TYR A 76 -15.28 4.63 -3.81
C TYR A 76 -14.16 4.37 -4.84
N LEU A 77 -14.33 4.84 -6.07
CA LEU A 77 -13.33 4.65 -7.15
C LEU A 77 -11.99 5.33 -6.82
N ALA A 78 -12.02 6.49 -6.17
CA ALA A 78 -10.80 7.16 -5.72
C ALA A 78 -10.07 6.36 -4.64
N ILE A 79 -10.81 5.78 -3.68
CA ILE A 79 -10.26 4.91 -2.64
C ILE A 79 -9.67 3.64 -3.26
N GLU A 80 -10.37 3.01 -4.19
CA GLU A 80 -9.90 1.79 -4.88
C GLU A 80 -8.59 2.05 -5.63
N ALA A 81 -8.51 3.15 -6.38
CA ALA A 81 -7.30 3.54 -7.11
C ALA A 81 -6.11 3.83 -6.18
N GLU A 82 -6.33 4.47 -5.03
CA GLU A 82 -5.28 4.69 -4.03
C GLU A 82 -4.83 3.36 -3.40
N MET A 83 -5.76 2.46 -3.08
CA MET A 83 -5.45 1.14 -2.54
C MET A 83 -4.60 0.31 -3.50
N ASP A 84 -4.90 0.33 -4.80
CA ASP A 84 -4.11 -0.36 -5.82
C ASP A 84 -2.71 0.25 -5.99
N THR A 85 -2.61 1.58 -5.93
CA THR A 85 -1.32 2.27 -5.94
C THR A 85 -0.45 1.82 -4.77
N ILE A 86 -1.01 1.80 -3.55
CA ILE A 86 -0.29 1.38 -2.34
C ILE A 86 0.10 -0.10 -2.40
N ARG A 87 -0.76 -0.98 -2.93
CA ARG A 87 -0.44 -2.41 -3.12
C ARG A 87 0.77 -2.58 -4.03
N ASN A 88 0.79 -1.88 -5.16
CA ASN A 88 1.92 -1.90 -6.09
C ASN A 88 3.21 -1.35 -5.46
N GLU A 89 3.11 -0.26 -4.69
CA GLU A 89 4.26 0.28 -3.95
C GLU A 89 4.83 -0.72 -2.93
N ILE A 90 3.96 -1.42 -2.19
CA ILE A 90 4.38 -2.47 -1.25
C ILE A 90 5.07 -3.62 -1.99
N GLU A 91 4.54 -4.05 -3.14
CA GLU A 91 5.14 -5.14 -3.93
C GLU A 91 6.54 -4.76 -4.44
N LEU A 92 6.71 -3.53 -4.95
CA LEU A 92 8.02 -3.01 -5.35
C LEU A 92 9.02 -2.98 -4.19
N LEU A 93 8.58 -2.51 -3.01
CA LEU A 93 9.40 -2.51 -1.80
C LEU A 93 9.78 -3.94 -1.36
N GLN A 94 8.88 -4.91 -1.50
CA GLN A 94 9.17 -6.32 -1.21
C GLN A 94 10.21 -6.91 -2.17
N ILE A 95 10.14 -6.58 -3.46
CA ILE A 95 11.15 -6.98 -4.45
C ILE A 95 12.52 -6.39 -4.06
N GLN A 96 12.56 -5.11 -3.69
CA GLN A 96 13.81 -4.47 -3.25
C GLN A 96 14.36 -5.10 -1.95
N LEU A 97 13.49 -5.44 -1.00
CA LEU A 97 13.88 -6.12 0.23
C LEU A 97 14.48 -7.51 -0.06
N GLN A 98 13.90 -8.24 -1.01
CA GLN A 98 14.40 -9.54 -1.45
C GLN A 98 15.78 -9.40 -2.10
N PHE A 99 15.95 -8.43 -3.00
CA PHE A 99 17.24 -8.11 -3.61
C PHE A 99 18.32 -7.81 -2.55
N ASN A 100 18.00 -6.96 -1.57
CA ASN A 100 18.94 -6.66 -0.48
C ASN A 100 19.30 -7.92 0.32
N SER A 101 18.34 -8.81 0.58
CA SER A 101 18.56 -10.08 1.28
C SER A 101 19.58 -10.95 0.54
N ASP A 102 19.46 -11.05 -0.78
CA ASP A 102 20.32 -11.89 -1.59
C ASP A 102 21.73 -11.30 -1.74
N MET A 103 21.84 -9.97 -1.85
CA MET A 103 23.14 -9.28 -1.80
C MET A 103 23.86 -9.44 -0.46
N ILE A 104 23.13 -9.39 0.66
CA ILE A 104 23.69 -9.67 2.00
C ILE A 104 24.24 -11.10 2.08
N LYS A 105 23.51 -12.09 1.55
CA LYS A 105 23.96 -13.50 1.51
C LYS A 105 25.22 -13.63 0.65
N LEU A 106 25.25 -13.01 -0.52
CA LEU A 106 26.40 -13.03 -1.43
C LEU A 106 27.63 -12.41 -0.79
N ASN A 107 27.51 -11.21 -0.22
CA ASN A 107 28.64 -10.54 0.44
C ASN A 107 29.19 -11.37 1.60
N ARG A 108 28.31 -12.00 2.39
CA ARG A 108 28.72 -12.92 3.47
C ARG A 108 29.48 -14.14 2.93
N ALA A 109 29.02 -14.74 1.85
CA ALA A 109 29.70 -15.88 1.24
C ALA A 109 31.09 -15.50 0.70
N LEU A 110 31.22 -14.33 0.07
CA LEU A 110 32.49 -13.82 -0.44
C LEU A 110 33.49 -13.50 0.68
N ILE A 111 33.04 -12.87 1.77
CA ILE A 111 33.87 -12.60 2.95
C ILE A 111 34.39 -13.92 3.54
N ASN A 112 33.52 -14.91 3.71
CA ASN A 112 33.91 -16.21 4.28
C ASN A 112 34.89 -16.98 3.38
N ALA A 113 34.82 -16.82 2.06
CA ALA A 113 35.75 -17.45 1.12
C ALA A 113 37.15 -16.80 1.11
N GLN A 114 37.30 -15.63 1.74
CA GLN A 114 38.56 -14.90 1.85
C GLN A 114 39.29 -15.12 3.19
N GLN A 115 38.65 -15.85 4.13
CA GLN A 115 39.21 -16.24 5.44
C GLN A 115 39.81 -17.63 5.38
#